data_AF-A0A5A5TDA6-F1
#
_entry.id   AF-A0A5A5TDA6-F1
#
_cell.length_a   1.000
_cell.length_b   1.000
_cell.length_c   1.000
_cell.angle_alpha   90.00
_cell.angle_beta   90.00
_cell.angle_gamma   90.00
#
_symmetry.space_group_name_H-M   'P 1'
#
loop_
_entity.id
_entity.type
_entity.pdbx_description
1 polymer ?
#
loop_
_entity_poly.entity_id
_entity_poly.type
_entity_poly.pdbx_seq_one_letter_code
_entity_poly.pdbx_strand_id
1 'polypeptide(L)' 'MTETSDQWYNRQAIEHLAQHIPFERDLASKAEFIEMLRGLVIRHGREMDPELFGFEARCELTRLGLWSRIGPEGI' A
#
# COMPACT_ATOMS: atom_id res chain seq x y z
N MET A 1 -4.45 -13.50 12.50
CA MET A 1 -4.65 -14.48 11.41
C MET A 1 -3.32 -14.72 10.75
N THR A 2 -3.00 -15.95 10.34
CA THR A 2 -1.78 -16.18 9.56
C THR A 2 -2.03 -15.70 8.13
N GLU A 3 -1.28 -14.72 7.67
CA GLU A 3 -1.35 -14.17 6.31
C GLU A 3 -1.12 -15.28 5.26
N THR A 4 -1.93 -15.32 4.20
CA THR A 4 -1.66 -16.24 3.07
C THR A 4 -0.48 -15.74 2.25
N SER A 5 0.16 -16.62 1.46
CA SER A 5 1.25 -16.20 0.57
C SER A 5 0.83 -15.07 -0.37
N ASP A 6 -0.38 -15.13 -0.94
CA ASP A 6 -0.88 -14.09 -1.84
C ASP A 6 -1.13 -12.76 -1.12
N GLN A 7 -1.65 -12.79 0.11
CA GLN A 7 -1.81 -11.59 0.93
C GLN A 7 -0.45 -10.98 1.26
N TRP A 8 0.53 -11.82 1.63
CA TRP A 8 1.90 -11.41 1.88
C TRP A 8 2.53 -10.73 0.67
N TYR A 9 2.43 -11.35 -0.51
CA TYR A 9 2.98 -10.78 -1.75
C TYR A 9 2.35 -9.43 -2.09
N ASN A 10 1.02 -9.32 -1.98
CA ASN A 10 0.33 -8.06 -2.25
C ASN A 10 0.69 -6.98 -1.22
N ARG A 11 0.80 -7.33 0.07
CA ARG A 11 1.21 -6.40 1.12
C ARG A 11 2.63 -5.89 0.85
N GLN A 12 3.56 -6.78 0.53
CA GLN A 12 4.93 -6.41 0.16
C GLN A 12 4.96 -5.51 -1.08
N ALA A 13 4.18 -5.80 -2.13
CA ALA A 13 4.11 -4.94 -3.31
C ALA A 13 3.64 -3.51 -2.96
N ILE A 14 2.62 -3.38 -2.13
CA ILE A 14 2.12 -2.08 -1.64
C ILE A 14 3.20 -1.38 -0.82
N GLU A 15 3.85 -2.09 0.10
CA GLU A 15 4.87 -1.53 0.99
C GLU A 15 6.09 -1.02 0.20
N HIS A 16 6.62 -1.82 -0.72
CA HIS A 16 7.74 -1.44 -1.59
C HIS A 16 7.40 -0.23 -2.47
N LEU A 17 6.21 -0.19 -3.08
CA LEU A 17 5.79 0.96 -3.89
C LEU A 17 5.65 2.23 -3.04
N ALA A 18 5.02 2.12 -1.87
CA ALA A 18 4.84 3.26 -0.97
C ALA A 18 6.19 3.81 -0.44
N GLN A 19 7.18 2.95 -0.22
CA GLN A 19 8.53 3.38 0.14
C GLN A 19 9.31 3.99 -1.03
N HIS A 20 9.06 3.54 -2.27
CA HIS A 20 9.76 4.02 -3.47
C HIS A 20 9.24 5.37 -4.00
N ILE A 21 7.92 5.55 -4.08
CA ILE A 21 7.25 6.72 -4.70
C ILE A 21 7.80 8.08 -4.21
N PRO A 22 8.09 8.31 -2.92
CA PRO A 22 8.64 9.57 -2.45
C PRO A 22 9.93 9.99 -3.16
N PHE A 23 10.78 9.01 -3.52
CA PHE A 23 12.09 9.21 -4.10
C PHE A 23 12.12 9.17 -5.63
N GLU A 24 11.02 8.76 -6.27
CA GLU A 24 10.91 8.79 -7.73
C GLU A 24 10.97 10.23 -8.24
N ARG A 25 11.90 10.46 -9.18
CA ARG A 25 12.21 11.79 -9.74
C ARG A 25 11.50 12.01 -11.07
N ASP A 26 11.27 10.94 -11.82
CA ASP A 26 10.52 11.03 -13.06
C ASP A 26 9.02 11.15 -12.78
N LEU A 27 8.42 12.27 -13.21
CA LEU A 27 7.04 12.59 -12.88
C LEU A 27 6.04 11.63 -13.54
N ALA A 28 6.35 11.12 -14.73
CA ALA A 28 5.49 10.16 -15.41
C ALA A 28 5.48 8.82 -14.67
N SER A 29 6.67 8.26 -14.40
CA SER A 29 6.84 7.04 -13.60
C SER A 29 6.20 7.16 -12.22
N LYS A 30 6.38 8.31 -11.55
CA LYS A 30 5.77 8.55 -10.24
C LYS A 30 4.24 8.50 -10.29
N ALA A 31 3.63 9.08 -11.32
CA ALA A 31 2.18 9.01 -11.50
C ALA A 31 1.71 7.58 -11.76
N GLU A 32 2.43 6.82 -12.60
CA GLU A 32 2.13 5.41 -12.86
C GLU A 32 2.21 4.56 -11.58
N PHE A 33 3.25 4.75 -10.77
CA PHE A 33 3.41 4.03 -9.50
C PHE A 33 2.31 4.36 -8.50
N ILE A 34 1.87 5.63 -8.43
CA ILE A 34 0.74 6.03 -7.57
C ILE A 34 -0.53 5.31 -8.00
N GLU A 35 -0.80 5.20 -9.31
CA GLU A 35 -2.00 4.52 -9.80
C GLU A 35 -1.93 2.99 -9.65
N MET A 36 -0.74 2.40 -9.82
CA MET A 36 -0.50 0.98 -9.48
C MET A 36 -0.75 0.72 -7.99
N LEU A 37 -0.19 1.55 -7.11
CA LEU A 37 -0.39 1.47 -5.66
C LEU A 37 -1.86 1.59 -5.30
N ARG A 38 -2.57 2.57 -5.89
CA ARG A 38 -4.02 2.74 -5.71
C ARG A 38 -4.79 1.48 -6.09
N GLY A 39 -4.46 0.88 -7.24
CA GLY A 39 -5.09 -0.37 -7.72
C GLY A 39 -4.89 -1.53 -6.74
N LEU A 40 -3.67 -1.72 -6.23
CA LEU A 40 -3.35 -2.77 -5.26
C LEU A 40 -4.11 -2.56 -3.93
N VAL A 41 -4.10 -1.33 -3.40
CA VAL A 41 -4.80 -0.99 -2.15
C VAL A 41 -6.31 -1.21 -2.28
N ILE A 42 -6.92 -0.78 -3.39
CA ILE A 42 -8.36 -0.97 -3.61
C ILE A 42 -8.72 -2.45 -3.68
N ARG A 43 -7.89 -3.26 -4.34
CA ARG A 43 -8.19 -4.68 -4.58
C ARG A 43 -7.90 -5.56 -3.36
N HIS A 44 -6.82 -5.28 -2.63
CA HIS A 44 -6.31 -6.20 -1.61
C HIS A 44 -6.21 -5.59 -0.21
N GLY A 45 -6.34 -4.27 -0.06
CA GLY A 45 -6.09 -3.57 1.21
C GLY A 45 -6.98 -4.03 2.37
N ARG A 46 -8.23 -4.42 2.10
CA ARG A 46 -9.20 -4.84 3.13
C ARG A 46 -8.85 -6.17 3.81
N GLU A 47 -7.99 -6.96 3.20
CA GLU A 47 -7.56 -8.26 3.74
C GLU A 47 -6.24 -8.18 4.52
N MET A 48 -5.60 -7.01 4.54
CA MET A 48 -4.27 -6.84 5.13
C MET A 48 -4.34 -6.37 6.57
N ASP A 49 -3.39 -6.80 7.38
CA ASP A 49 -3.20 -6.27 8.72
C ASP A 49 -2.41 -4.94 8.66
N PRO A 50 -2.98 -3.80 9.08
CA PRO A 50 -2.29 -2.52 9.08
C PRO A 50 -1.03 -2.50 9.97
N GLU A 51 -0.96 -3.34 11.01
CA GLU A 51 0.19 -3.40 11.92
C GLU A 51 1.45 -3.99 11.28
N LEU A 52 1.30 -4.67 10.13
CA LEU A 52 2.40 -5.26 9.37
C LEU A 52 3.09 -4.30 8.40
N PHE A 53 2.64 -3.04 8.32
CA PHE A 53 3.27 -2.02 7.47
C PHE A 53 4.31 -1.21 8.25
N GLY A 54 5.47 -1.01 7.66
CA GLY A 54 6.49 -0.10 8.16
C GLY A 54 6.05 1.37 8.18
N PHE A 55 6.72 2.17 9.01
CA PHE A 55 6.41 3.58 9.22
C PHE A 55 6.39 4.41 7.92
N GLU A 56 7.38 4.21 7.04
CA GLU A 56 7.50 4.96 5.78
C GLU A 56 6.32 4.69 4.85
N ALA A 57 5.95 3.43 4.67
CA ALA A 57 4.81 3.03 3.85
C ALA A 57 3.50 3.59 4.43
N ARG A 58 3.31 3.53 5.75
CA ARG A 58 2.15 4.11 6.41
C ARG A 58 2.05 5.63 6.19
N CYS A 59 3.16 6.35 6.30
CA CYS A 59 3.20 7.79 6.05
C CYS A 59 2.80 8.12 4.61
N GLU A 60 3.33 7.40 3.63
CA GLU A 60 3.01 7.64 2.22
C GLU A 60 1.56 7.27 1.89
N LEU A 61 1.08 6.11 2.36
CA LEU A 61 -0.31 5.69 2.21
C LEU A 61 -1.27 6.70 2.85
N THR A 62 -0.88 7.32 3.97
CA THR A 62 -1.66 8.39 4.61
C THR A 62 -1.65 9.66 3.75
N ARG A 63 -0.47 10.09 3.27
CA ARG A 63 -0.31 11.26 2.39
C ARG A 63 -1.14 11.15 1.11
N LEU A 64 -1.27 9.94 0.58
CA LEU A 64 -2.07 9.63 -0.62
C LEU A 64 -3.56 9.35 -0.34
N GLY A 65 -4.00 9.36 0.93
CA GLY A 65 -5.39 9.07 1.30
C GLY A 65 -5.82 7.61 1.06
N LEU A 66 -4.84 6.70 1.06
CA LEU A 66 -5.02 5.26 0.83
C LEU A 66 -5.07 4.47 2.14
N TRP A 67 -4.50 5.00 3.24
CA TRP A 67 -4.39 4.27 4.51
C TRP A 67 -5.72 3.78 5.10
N SER A 68 -6.81 4.55 4.94
CA SER A 68 -8.15 4.17 5.43
C SER A 68 -8.75 2.94 4.73
N ARG A 69 -8.10 2.45 3.66
CA ARG A 69 -8.49 1.25 2.92
C ARG A 69 -7.71 -0.01 3.33
N ILE A 70 -6.71 0.12 4.20
CA ILE A 70 -5.95 -1.00 4.74
C ILE A 70 -6.64 -1.51 6.00
N GLY A 71 -6.83 -2.82 6.09
CA GLY A 71 -7.55 -3.45 7.18
C GLY A 71 -9.05 -3.62 6.91
N PRO A 72 -9.69 -4.57 7.63
CA PRO A 72 -11.13 -4.79 7.52
C PRO A 72 -11.89 -3.52 7.88
N GLU A 73 -12.98 -3.24 7.18
CA GLU A 73 -13.90 -2.18 7.60
C GLU A 73 -14.41 -2.53 9.00
N GLY A 74 -14.15 -1.65 9.97
CA GLY A 74 -14.71 -1.81 11.31
C GLY A 74 -16.23 -1.91 11.21
N ILE A 75 -16.78 -2.93 11.88
CA ILE A 75 -18.23 -3.11 12.07
C ILE A 75 -18.79 -1.92 12.87
#